data_AF-A0A7C1XRR2-F1
#
_entry.id   AF-A0A7C1XRR2-F1
#
_cell.length_a   1.000
_cell.length_b   1.000
_cell.length_c   1.000
_cell.angle_alpha   90.00
_cell.angle_beta   90.00
_cell.angle_gamma   90.00
#
_symmetry.space_group_name_H-M   'P 1'
#
loop_
_entity.id
_entity.type
_entity.pdbx_description
1 polymer ?
#
loop_
_entity_poly.entity_id
_entity_poly.type
_entity_poly.pdbx_seq_one_letter_code
_entity_poly.pdbx_strand_id
1 'polypeptide(L)'
;MNPSARIFQCARCHCQVIICRHCDRGNVYCANDCADLARTTSLHRAAKRYRSTRHGRHNNADRQRRFRARQRKKVTHQGSLKIIGLVLLLLALNTRESHPEYGGNRSETAIYCHVCHCECDAFLRRDFLRPPQRTQQHRSLCSH
;
A
#
# COMPACT_ATOMS: atom_id res chain seq x y z
N MET A 1 -26.98 -2.11 -1.97
CA MET A 1 -26.74 -1.47 -0.66
C MET A 1 -25.31 -0.98 -0.66
N ASN A 2 -25.08 0.32 -0.45
CA ASN A 2 -23.72 0.86 -0.48
C ASN A 2 -22.91 0.30 0.70
N PRO A 3 -21.61 -0.01 0.51
CA PRO A 3 -20.78 -0.53 1.59
C PRO A 3 -20.62 0.50 2.71
N SER A 4 -20.68 0.03 3.96
CA SER A 4 -20.25 0.84 5.11
C SER A 4 -18.81 1.31 4.90
N ALA A 5 -18.57 2.58 5.20
CA ALA A 5 -17.26 3.21 5.11
C ALA A 5 -16.82 3.78 6.46
N ARG A 6 -15.52 4.02 6.58
CA ARG A 6 -14.89 4.66 7.73
C ARG A 6 -14.29 6.00 7.31
N ILE A 7 -14.57 7.03 8.10
CA ILE A 7 -13.94 8.34 8.00
C ILE A 7 -12.88 8.49 9.08
N PHE A 8 -11.68 8.94 8.70
CA PHE A 8 -10.58 9.17 9.64
C PHE A 8 -9.65 10.27 9.14
N GLN A 9 -8.78 10.77 10.02
CA GLN A 9 -7.70 11.66 9.65
C GLN A 9 -6.44 10.84 9.40
N CYS A 10 -5.76 11.10 8.27
CA CYS A 10 -4.48 10.49 7.98
C CYS A 10 -3.49 10.75 9.13
N ALA A 11 -2.89 9.70 9.69
CA ALA A 11 -1.96 9.78 10.81
C ALA A 11 -0.62 10.49 10.49
N ARG A 12 -0.47 11.06 9.29
CA ARG A 12 0.72 11.77 8.85
C ARG A 12 0.42 13.20 8.37
N CYS A 13 -0.50 13.37 7.42
CA CYS A 13 -0.83 14.68 6.87
C CYS A 13 -2.17 15.25 7.38
N HIS A 14 -2.89 14.51 8.22
CA HIS A 14 -4.16 14.90 8.84
C HIS A 14 -5.32 15.19 7.86
N CYS A 15 -5.15 14.96 6.55
CA CYS A 15 -6.27 15.06 5.62
C CYS A 15 -7.37 14.05 5.97
N GLN A 16 -8.62 14.40 5.68
CA GLN A 16 -9.75 13.53 5.88
C GLN A 16 -9.79 12.46 4.80
N VAL A 17 -9.99 11.21 5.22
CA VAL A 17 -10.00 10.04 4.33
C VAL A 17 -11.26 9.23 4.58
N ILE A 18 -11.94 8.85 3.51
CA ILE A 18 -13.08 7.96 3.54
C ILE A 18 -12.71 6.66 2.81
N ILE A 19 -12.84 5.52 3.49
CA ILE A 19 -12.55 4.20 2.88
C ILE A 19 -13.66 3.20 3.17
N CYS A 20 -14.02 2.41 2.16
CA CYS A 20 -15.01 1.34 2.32
C CYS A 20 -14.49 0.22 3.22
N ARG A 21 -15.38 -0.61 3.75
CA ARG A 21 -15.04 -1.78 4.57
C ARG A 21 -13.98 -2.70 3.94
N HIS A 22 -14.00 -2.87 2.62
CA HIS A 22 -13.02 -3.73 1.93
C HIS A 22 -11.60 -3.13 1.94
N CYS A 23 -11.52 -1.82 1.79
CA CYS A 23 -10.27 -1.05 1.80
C CYS A 23 -9.80 -0.69 3.23
N ASP A 24 -10.69 -0.76 4.23
CA ASP A 24 -10.38 -0.41 5.61
C ASP A 24 -9.14 -1.16 6.10
N ARG A 25 -9.21 -2.50 6.25
CA ARG A 25 -8.06 -3.37 6.63
C ARG A 25 -7.13 -2.82 7.75
N GLY A 26 -7.56 -1.86 8.56
CA GLY A 26 -6.71 -1.20 9.55
C GLY A 26 -5.89 0.01 9.03
N ASN A 27 -6.20 0.55 7.85
CA ASN A 27 -5.48 1.65 7.23
C ASN A 27 -5.63 2.96 8.01
N VAL A 28 -4.53 3.60 8.32
CA VAL A 28 -4.48 4.88 9.06
C VAL A 28 -3.85 6.01 8.26
N TYR A 29 -3.51 5.77 7.01
CA TYR A 29 -2.92 6.74 6.10
C TYR A 29 -3.82 6.98 4.89
N CYS A 30 -3.71 8.17 4.29
CA CYS A 30 -4.35 8.45 3.01
C CYS A 30 -3.69 7.68 1.86
N ALA A 31 -4.42 7.58 0.74
CA ALA A 31 -3.93 7.00 -0.50
C ALA A 31 -2.92 7.91 -1.24
N ASN A 32 -2.84 9.19 -0.87
CA ASN A 32 -1.93 10.18 -1.46
C ASN A 32 -0.55 10.11 -0.77
N ASP A 33 0.21 9.06 -1.07
CA ASP A 33 1.62 8.82 -0.70
C ASP A 33 1.94 8.55 0.78
N CYS A 34 1.12 9.00 1.73
CA CYS A 34 1.43 8.85 3.15
C CYS A 34 1.59 7.38 3.56
N ALA A 35 0.80 6.48 2.97
CA ALA A 35 0.91 5.04 3.19
C ALA A 35 2.28 4.50 2.74
N ASP A 36 2.75 4.88 1.55
CA ASP A 36 4.02 4.44 0.99
C ASP A 36 5.22 5.02 1.74
N LEU A 37 5.15 6.29 2.13
CA LEU A 37 6.17 6.92 2.97
C LEU A 37 6.28 6.25 4.35
N ALA A 38 5.13 5.94 4.98
CA ALA A 38 5.10 5.24 6.26
C ALA A 38 5.66 3.82 6.13
N ARG A 39 5.26 3.10 5.07
CA ARG A 39 5.78 1.77 4.74
C ARG A 39 7.29 1.80 4.55
N THR A 40 7.80 2.71 3.73
CA THR A 40 9.23 2.88 3.44
C THR A 40 10.02 3.15 4.73
N THR A 41 9.52 4.08 5.57
CA THR A 41 10.15 4.41 6.86
C THR A 41 10.17 3.21 7.80
N SER A 42 9.07 2.45 7.89
CA SER A 42 8.99 1.25 8.71
C SER A 42 9.95 0.17 8.24
N LEU A 43 10.00 -0.10 6.92
CA LEU A 43 10.92 -1.05 6.32
C LEU A 43 12.38 -0.65 6.55
N HIS A 44 12.74 0.63 6.41
CA HIS A 44 14.08 1.11 6.72
C HIS A 44 14.45 0.89 8.19
N ARG A 45 13.54 1.19 9.13
CA ARG A 45 13.76 0.94 10.56
C ARG A 45 13.93 -0.55 10.86
N ALA A 46 13.07 -1.41 10.31
CA ALA A 46 13.15 -2.85 10.45
C ALA A 46 14.46 -3.41 9.86
N ALA A 47 14.84 -2.97 8.66
CA ALA A 47 16.09 -3.36 8.02
C ALA A 47 17.31 -2.86 8.81
N LYS A 48 17.28 -1.64 9.37
CA LYS A 48 18.35 -1.13 10.25
C LYS A 48 18.52 -2.02 11.49
N ARG A 49 17.42 -2.36 12.18
CA ARG A 49 17.44 -3.28 13.33
C ARG A 49 17.95 -4.66 12.95
N TYR A 50 17.46 -5.24 11.86
CA TYR A 50 17.90 -6.56 11.43
C TYR A 50 19.40 -6.58 11.07
N ARG A 51 19.88 -5.55 10.35
CA ARG A 51 21.31 -5.42 9.99
C ARG A 51 22.24 -5.32 11.20
N SER A 52 21.79 -4.80 12.34
CA SER A 52 22.60 -4.74 13.57
C SER A 52 22.65 -6.06 14.35
N THR A 53 21.80 -7.05 14.00
CA THR A 53 21.85 -8.38 14.62
C THR A 53 23.05 -9.20 14.13
N ARG A 54 23.51 -10.17 14.94
CA ARG A 54 24.57 -11.13 14.54
C ARG A 54 24.17 -11.90 13.28
N HIS A 55 22.94 -12.41 13.25
CA HIS A 55 22.41 -13.18 12.12
C HIS A 55 22.32 -12.33 10.84
N GLY A 56 21.83 -11.10 10.97
CA GLY A 56 21.76 -10.15 9.85
C GLY A 56 23.15 -9.81 9.27
N ARG A 57 24.18 -9.64 10.11
CA ARG A 57 25.56 -9.42 9.65
C ARG A 57 26.11 -10.62 8.88
N HIS A 58 25.92 -11.84 9.40
CA HIS A 58 26.37 -13.07 8.74
C HIS A 58 25.69 -13.26 7.38
N ASN A 59 24.37 -13.11 7.34
CA ASN A 59 23.59 -13.23 6.09
C ASN A 59 23.98 -12.17 5.06
N ASN A 60 24.30 -10.95 5.48
CA ASN A 60 24.85 -9.93 4.59
C ASN A 60 26.22 -10.32 4.04
N ALA A 61 27.14 -10.80 4.88
CA ALA A 61 28.45 -11.27 4.44
C ALA A 61 28.33 -12.40 3.41
N ASP A 62 27.44 -13.38 3.67
CA ASP A 62 27.11 -14.46 2.75
C ASP A 62 26.55 -13.95 1.42
N ARG A 63 25.58 -13.03 1.48
CA ARG A 63 25.00 -12.40 0.29
C ARG A 63 26.08 -11.70 -0.54
N GLN A 64 26.97 -10.93 0.10
CA GLN A 64 28.05 -10.22 -0.60
C GLN A 64 29.09 -11.17 -1.19
N ARG A 65 29.44 -12.25 -0.48
CA ARG A 65 30.29 -13.32 -1.03
C ARG A 65 29.68 -13.89 -2.32
N ARG A 66 28.39 -14.28 -2.28
CA ARG A 66 27.66 -14.81 -3.45
C ARG A 66 27.58 -13.80 -4.59
N PHE A 67 27.31 -12.52 -4.29
CA PHE A 67 27.27 -11.46 -5.30
C PHE A 67 28.62 -11.28 -6.00
N ARG A 68 29.71 -11.18 -5.23
CA ARG A 68 31.08 -11.08 -5.79
C ARG A 68 31.44 -12.31 -6.63
N ALA A 69 31.05 -13.51 -6.20
CA ALA A 69 31.26 -14.72 -6.98
C ALA A 69 30.51 -14.70 -8.33
N ARG A 70 29.28 -14.16 -8.36
CA ARG A 70 28.54 -13.95 -9.63
C ARG A 70 29.18 -12.90 -10.52
N GLN A 71 29.64 -11.78 -9.97
CA GLN A 71 30.30 -10.71 -10.73
C GLN A 71 31.62 -11.16 -11.36
N ARG A 72 32.35 -12.08 -10.73
CA ARG A 72 33.56 -12.68 -11.31
C ARG A 72 33.27 -13.53 -12.54
N LYS A 73 32.03 -14.03 -12.71
CA LYS A 73 31.59 -14.63 -13.97
C LYS A 73 31.31 -13.47 -14.92
N LYS A 74 32.17 -13.25 -15.93
CA LYS A 74 31.97 -12.24 -16.97
C LYS A 74 30.56 -12.41 -17.55
N VAL A 75 29.66 -11.46 -17.28
CA VAL A 75 28.39 -11.35 -18.01
C VAL A 75 28.70 -10.60 -19.29
N THR A 76 28.98 -11.34 -20.36
CA THR A 76 29.07 -10.76 -21.70
C THR A 76 27.69 -10.30 -22.13
N HIS A 77 27.57 -8.98 -22.28
CA HIS A 77 26.58 -8.26 -23.08
C HIS A 77 25.10 -8.59 -22.82
N GLN A 78 24.36 -7.62 -22.28
CA GLN A 78 23.06 -7.25 -22.84
C GLN A 78 22.88 -5.74 -22.67
N GLY A 79 23.28 -4.97 -23.68
CA GLY A 79 22.90 -3.57 -23.78
C GLY A 79 21.40 -3.49 -24.09
N SER A 80 20.62 -2.82 -23.25
CA SER A 80 19.22 -2.53 -23.57
C SER A 80 19.17 -1.47 -24.67
N LEU A 81 18.48 -1.77 -25.78
CA LEU A 81 18.15 -0.77 -26.78
C LEU A 81 17.32 0.33 -26.12
N LYS A 82 17.77 1.59 -26.23
CA LYS A 82 17.12 2.82 -25.70
C LYS A 82 15.70 3.08 -26.24
N ILE A 83 15.15 2.16 -27.01
CA ILE A 83 13.90 2.27 -27.77
C ILE A 83 12.68 2.20 -26.84
N ILE A 84 12.72 1.42 -25.76
CA ILE A 84 11.56 1.23 -24.86
C ILE A 84 11.19 2.53 -24.13
N GLY A 85 12.18 3.32 -23.71
CA GLY A 85 11.94 4.61 -23.03
C GLY A 85 11.26 5.64 -23.92
N LEU A 86 11.61 5.67 -25.22
CA LEU A 86 11.00 6.57 -26.20
C LEU A 86 9.55 6.18 -26.50
N VAL A 87 9.27 4.87 -26.62
CA VAL A 87 7.91 4.36 -26.89
C VAL A 87 6.95 4.66 -25.75
N LEU A 88 7.39 4.53 -24.48
CA LEU A 88 6.56 4.86 -23.32
C LEU A 88 6.27 6.37 -23.21
N LEU A 89 7.23 7.22 -23.56
CA LEU A 89 7.03 8.69 -23.60
C LEU A 89 6.00 9.09 -24.67
N LEU A 90 6.07 8.46 -25.85
CA LEU A 90 5.12 8.70 -26.94
C LEU A 90 3.70 8.22 -26.61
N LEU A 91 3.55 7.13 -25.85
CA LEU A 91 2.25 6.67 -25.37
C LEU A 91 1.63 7.63 -24.35
N ALA A 92 2.43 8.17 -23.41
CA ALA A 92 1.97 9.11 -22.40
C ALA A 92 1.57 10.49 -22.97
N LEU A 93 2.18 10.92 -24.09
CA LEU A 93 1.81 12.17 -24.77
C LEU A 93 0.51 12.03 -25.60
N ASN A 94 0.13 10.79 -25.95
CA ASN A 94 -1.00 10.50 -26.83
C ASN A 94 -2.28 10.07 -26.09
N THR A 95 -2.24 9.88 -24.77
CA THR A 95 -3.45 9.67 -23.96
C THR A 95 -4.19 11.00 -23.77
N ARG A 96 -5.13 11.26 -24.67
CA ARG A 96 -6.21 12.23 -24.44
C ARG A 96 -7.27 11.54 -23.59
N GLU A 97 -7.26 11.81 -22.28
CA GLU A 97 -8.43 11.51 -21.47
C GLU A 97 -9.47 12.61 -21.70
N SER A 98 -10.45 12.24 -22.50
CA SER A 98 -11.71 12.95 -22.70
C SER A 98 -12.45 12.98 -21.36
N HIS A 99 -12.48 14.13 -20.70
CA HIS A 99 -13.40 14.37 -19.60
C HIS A 99 -14.79 14.65 -20.19
N PRO A 100 -15.84 13.88 -19.84
CA PRO A 100 -17.19 14.38 -19.98
C PRO A 100 -17.43 15.41 -18.87
N GLU A 101 -17.58 16.68 -19.26
CA GLU A 101 -18.26 17.68 -18.47
C GLU A 101 -19.76 17.36 -18.44
N TYR A 102 -20.35 17.28 -17.24
CA TYR A 102 -21.76 17.63 -17.07
C TYR A 102 -22.04 18.09 -15.64
N GLY A 103 -22.53 19.33 -15.53
CA GLY A 103 -23.11 19.88 -14.31
C GLY A 103 -24.58 19.47 -14.16
N GLY A 104 -25.05 19.30 -12.92
CA GLY A 104 -26.48 19.12 -12.67
C GLY A 104 -26.82 18.70 -11.25
N ASN A 105 -27.26 19.68 -10.47
CA ASN A 105 -28.13 19.62 -9.27
C ASN A 105 -27.64 18.93 -7.99
N ARG A 106 -27.82 19.68 -6.89
CA ARG A 106 -27.63 19.29 -5.48
C ARG A 106 -28.58 18.16 -5.10
N SER A 107 -28.25 16.95 -5.48
CA SER A 107 -28.69 15.73 -4.83
C SER A 107 -27.63 15.34 -3.82
N GLU A 108 -28.07 14.94 -2.63
CA GLU A 108 -27.32 14.37 -1.52
C GLU A 108 -25.93 13.86 -1.94
N THR A 109 -24.85 14.56 -1.53
CA THR A 109 -23.51 14.35 -2.08
C THR A 109 -23.06 12.90 -1.87
N ALA A 110 -23.11 12.10 -2.92
CA ALA A 110 -22.67 10.71 -2.90
C ALA A 110 -21.23 10.65 -2.36
N ILE A 111 -20.99 9.73 -1.42
CA ILE A 111 -19.71 9.59 -0.73
C ILE A 111 -18.92 8.46 -1.40
N TYR A 112 -17.64 8.70 -1.70
CA TYR A 112 -16.82 7.72 -2.41
C TYR A 112 -15.61 7.27 -1.59
N CYS A 113 -15.21 6.01 -1.77
CA CYS A 113 -13.97 5.49 -1.21
C CYS A 113 -12.75 6.15 -1.88
N HIS A 114 -11.84 6.73 -1.11
CA HIS A 114 -10.63 7.38 -1.64
C HIS A 114 -9.59 6.37 -2.19
N VAL A 115 -9.84 5.06 -2.09
CA VAL A 115 -8.92 4.00 -2.54
C VAL A 115 -9.45 3.27 -3.77
N CYS A 116 -10.68 2.76 -3.70
CA CYS A 116 -11.27 1.98 -4.80
C CYS A 116 -12.39 2.72 -5.55
N HIS A 117 -12.70 3.96 -5.16
CA HIS A 117 -13.70 4.83 -5.79
C HIS A 117 -15.13 4.29 -5.84
N CYS A 118 -15.43 3.21 -5.12
CA CYS A 118 -16.82 2.76 -4.97
C CYS A 118 -17.63 3.77 -4.16
N GLU A 119 -18.90 3.95 -4.53
CA GLU A 119 -19.87 4.67 -3.72
C GLU A 119 -20.02 3.98 -2.36
N CYS A 120 -20.17 4.77 -1.31
CA CYS A 120 -20.24 4.34 0.08
C CYS A 120 -21.56 4.78 0.72
N ASP A 121 -21.91 4.11 1.80
CA ASP A 121 -23.07 4.49 2.61
C ASP A 121 -22.87 5.89 3.22
N ALA A 122 -23.95 6.67 3.36
CA ALA A 122 -23.93 8.01 3.94
C ALA A 122 -23.50 8.00 5.42
N PHE A 123 -23.76 6.91 6.15
CA PHE A 123 -23.40 6.76 7.56
C PHE A 123 -21.96 6.24 7.71
N LEU A 124 -21.04 7.18 7.90
CA LEU A 124 -19.61 6.90 8.05
C LEU A 124 -19.24 6.56 9.50
N ARG A 125 -18.58 5.42 9.69
CA ARG A 125 -18.02 5.02 10.99
C ARG A 125 -16.76 5.81 11.29
N ARG A 126 -16.45 6.06 12.56
CA ARG A 126 -15.16 6.65 12.99
C ARG A 126 -14.14 5.58 13.37
N ASP A 127 -14.61 4.50 13.98
CA ASP A 127 -13.75 3.45 14.54
C ASP A 127 -13.62 2.23 13.64
N PHE A 128 -12.61 1.40 13.90
CA PHE A 128 -12.43 0.11 13.25
C PHE A 128 -13.60 -0.83 13.54
N LEU A 129 -13.89 -1.73 12.60
CA LEU A 129 -14.80 -2.83 12.88
C LEU A 129 -14.18 -3.71 13.96
N ARG A 130 -14.93 -3.93 15.06
CA ARG A 130 -14.53 -4.93 16.05
C ARG A 130 -14.51 -6.30 15.36
N PRO A 131 -13.44 -7.09 15.51
CA PRO A 131 -13.47 -8.48 15.09
C PRO A 131 -14.69 -9.15 15.75
N PRO A 132 -15.40 -10.05 15.05
CA PRO A 132 -16.42 -10.87 15.71
C PRO A 132 -15.73 -11.56 16.90
N GLN A 133 -16.34 -11.44 18.09
CA GLN A 133 -15.83 -12.11 19.28
C GLN A 133 -15.74 -13.60 18.97
N ARG A 134 -14.52 -14.13 18.86
CA ARG A 134 -14.31 -15.57 18.87
C ARG A 134 -14.80 -16.04 20.23
N THR A 135 -15.93 -16.73 20.26
CA THR A 135 -16.33 -17.53 21.41
C THR A 135 -15.17 -18.44 21.76
N GLN A 136 -14.54 -18.18 22.92
CA GLN A 136 -13.48 -19.02 23.48
C GLN A 136 -14.10 -20.37 23.87
N GLN A 137 -14.20 -21.29 22.92
CA GLN A 137 -14.40 -22.69 23.24
C GLN A 137 -13.03 -23.39 23.25
N HIS A 138 -12.55 -23.59 24.48
CA HIS A 138 -11.65 -24.65 24.96
C HIS A 138 -10.46 -25.06 24.08
N ARG A 139 -9.25 -24.67 24.51
CA ARG A 139 -8.04 -25.50 24.38
C ARG A 139 -7.18 -25.37 25.64
N SER A 140 -7.65 -26.01 26.72
CA SER A 140 -6.76 -26.66 27.67
C SER A 140 -6.10 -27.86 26.97
N LEU A 141 -4.85 -28.14 27.33
CA LEU A 141 -3.98 -29.27 26.91
C LEU A 141 -2.94 -28.93 25.83
N CYS A 142 -1.76 -28.53 26.30
CA CYS A 142 -0.49 -29.17 25.96
C CYS A 142 0.59 -28.66 26.93
N SER A 143 0.78 -29.40 28.02
CA SER A 143 2.00 -29.39 28.83
C SER A 143 2.69 -30.72 28.57
N HIS A 144 3.85 -30.69 27.92
CA HIS A 144 4.90 -31.72 28.00
C HIS A 144 6.24 -31.05 27.76
#